data_AF-A0A8J2FIH8-F1
#
_entry.id   AF-A0A8J2FIH8-F1
#
_cell.length_a   1.000
_cell.length_b   1.000
_cell.length_c   1.000
_cell.angle_alpha   90.00
_cell.angle_beta   90.00
_cell.angle_gamma   90.00
#
_symmetry.space_group_name_H-M   'P 1'
#
loop_
_entity.id
_entity.type
_entity.pdbx_description
1 polymer ?
#
loop_
_entity_poly.entity_id
_entity_poly.type
_entity_poly.pdbx_seq_one_letter_code
_entity_poly.pdbx_strand_id
1 'polypeptide(L)'
;MNNNPHDDILSSEIPNDDQKRVNMLEELKTRAKGAFQAKDLRNAEMLYSKAIDCVEFSGSEGSTAVSTSGEHLLYSNRAAVRLLLKKNEDAVKDCDKCLKLDPTFIKAHFRKAQGLMRNAKYREAIDACKLGIEQHPGNAELRTLQTEIQTEWDKDLEQKQKFNAEANEIRPDLPKPEPTRIPLTKKAKTADEGVTTTAVESGSSPSAGSTATSASTSKTKAETTASDAGNGATTSSKEEKNDMRGYKKTADGKTTSYFHTEISAEAKALIGDCKPQKIEAAQAVIPEDGSKKVGSAWNQAGTFEERNYTKWFHEKVREAFPKDTEVELPNDLPDIVVNVDSISGDANIACSRGKVKYIHDICTTLKWKFTTADDKSGSGTIKFEADGDGDYDVNVEVDNKSHSSTRQIVNEFVKGSSKGVQGFVLAKLKEVEKKFHAVKI
;
A
#
# COMPACT_ATOMS: atom_id res chain seq x y z
N MET A 1 18.40 -20.07 18.90
CA MET A 1 18.83 -18.68 19.12
C MET A 1 18.35 -17.89 17.92
N ASN A 2 17.32 -17.06 18.09
CA ASN A 2 16.89 -16.12 17.03
C ASN A 2 17.94 -15.02 16.95
N ASN A 3 18.98 -15.19 16.14
CA ASN A 3 19.89 -14.09 15.84
C ASN A 3 19.16 -13.12 14.93
N ASN A 4 18.73 -12.00 15.50
CA ASN A 4 18.29 -10.86 14.70
C ASN A 4 19.50 -10.41 13.85
N PRO A 5 19.37 -10.29 12.51
CA PRO A 5 20.48 -9.87 11.65
C PRO A 5 21.00 -8.46 11.95
N HIS A 6 20.29 -7.69 12.79
CA HIS A 6 20.66 -6.35 13.22
C HIS A 6 20.98 -6.25 14.71
N ASP A 7 21.19 -7.38 15.40
CA ASP A 7 21.45 -7.38 16.84
C ASP A 7 22.75 -6.63 17.21
N ASP A 8 23.74 -6.63 16.32
CA ASP A 8 25.00 -5.89 16.43
C ASP A 8 24.80 -4.39 16.67
N ILE A 9 23.86 -3.75 15.98
CA ILE A 9 23.59 -2.32 16.08
C ILE A 9 22.44 -2.00 17.04
N LEU A 10 21.53 -2.95 17.28
CA LEU A 10 20.42 -2.76 18.21
C LEU A 10 20.89 -2.87 19.67
N SER A 11 21.81 -3.79 19.95
CA SER A 11 22.39 -4.02 21.29
C SER A 11 23.50 -3.04 21.65
N SER A 12 24.08 -2.32 20.67
CA SER A 12 25.14 -1.35 20.94
C SER A 12 24.64 -0.14 21.73
N GLU A 13 25.47 0.37 22.63
CA GLU A 13 25.19 1.60 23.37
C GLU A 13 25.28 2.81 22.44
N ILE A 14 24.43 3.82 22.67
CA ILE A 14 24.42 5.05 21.87
C ILE A 14 25.72 5.82 22.20
N PRO A 15 26.58 6.11 21.21
CA PRO A 15 27.84 6.81 21.47
C PRO A 15 27.63 8.22 22.06
N ASN A 16 28.46 8.64 23.01
CA ASN A 16 28.46 10.03 23.49
C ASN A 16 29.12 11.02 22.50
N ASP A 17 29.88 10.52 21.53
CA ASP A 17 30.52 11.31 20.49
C ASP A 17 29.55 11.64 19.34
N ASP A 18 29.42 12.91 19.00
CA ASP A 18 28.46 13.43 18.02
C ASP A 18 28.67 12.81 16.62
N GLN A 19 29.92 12.68 16.17
CA GLN A 19 30.22 12.13 14.85
C GLN A 19 29.90 10.63 14.78
N LYS A 20 30.22 9.87 15.83
CA LYS A 20 29.84 8.46 15.92
C LYS A 20 28.32 8.27 15.99
N ARG A 21 27.57 9.16 16.66
CA ARG A 21 26.10 9.14 16.64
C ARG A 21 25.53 9.38 15.25
N VAL A 22 26.05 10.39 14.53
CA VAL A 22 25.61 10.66 13.15
C VAL A 22 25.85 9.44 12.25
N ASN A 23 27.03 8.82 12.35
CA ASN A 23 27.35 7.63 11.56
C ASN A 23 26.43 6.45 11.92
N MET A 24 26.19 6.22 13.21
CA MET A 24 25.26 5.17 13.68
C MET A 24 23.83 5.44 13.21
N LEU A 25 23.38 6.70 13.23
CA LEU A 25 22.06 7.10 12.76
C LEU A 25 21.87 6.82 11.26
N GLU A 26 22.85 7.16 10.43
CA GLU A 26 22.80 6.89 8.99
C GLU A 26 22.83 5.38 8.68
N GLU A 27 23.58 4.61 9.46
CA GLU A 27 23.58 3.15 9.36
C GLU A 27 22.22 2.57 9.75
N LEU A 28 21.62 3.02 10.86
CA LEU A 28 20.29 2.61 11.31
C LEU A 28 19.21 2.95 10.27
N LYS A 29 19.25 4.14 9.67
CA LYS A 29 18.33 4.53 8.57
C LYS A 29 18.46 3.60 7.37
N THR A 30 19.69 3.30 6.96
CA THR A 30 19.97 2.43 5.81
C THR A 30 19.47 1.01 6.06
N ARG A 31 19.79 0.43 7.23
CA ARG A 31 19.31 -0.89 7.64
C ARG A 31 17.78 -0.92 7.77
N ALA A 32 17.16 0.13 8.33
CA ALA A 32 15.71 0.21 8.49
C ALA A 32 14.99 0.25 7.12
N LYS A 33 15.54 0.99 6.15
CA LYS A 33 15.02 1.01 4.78
C LYS A 33 15.15 -0.37 4.12
N GLY A 34 16.30 -1.04 4.28
CA GLY A 34 16.50 -2.41 3.79
C GLY A 34 15.52 -3.41 4.41
N ALA A 35 15.35 -3.38 5.73
CA ALA A 35 14.38 -4.22 6.44
C ALA A 35 12.93 -3.96 5.98
N PHE A 36 12.57 -2.68 5.75
CA PHE A 36 11.26 -2.32 5.23
C PHE A 36 11.02 -2.87 3.83
N GLN A 37 12.00 -2.75 2.93
CA GLN A 37 11.94 -3.30 1.57
C GLN A 37 11.86 -4.83 1.57
N ALA A 38 12.57 -5.48 2.50
CA ALA A 38 12.50 -6.92 2.73
C ALA A 38 11.18 -7.39 3.39
N LYS A 39 10.25 -6.47 3.67
CA LYS A 39 8.97 -6.71 4.39
C LYS A 39 9.16 -7.23 5.82
N ASP A 40 10.35 -7.06 6.38
CA ASP A 40 10.62 -7.36 7.78
C ASP A 40 10.22 -6.16 8.67
N LEU A 41 8.92 -6.05 8.88
CA LEU A 41 8.31 -4.92 9.58
C LEU A 41 8.74 -4.84 11.05
N ARG A 42 9.00 -5.97 11.72
CA ARG A 42 9.40 -5.97 13.13
C ARG A 42 10.80 -5.41 13.30
N ASN A 43 11.74 -5.85 12.46
CA ASN A 43 13.10 -5.33 12.51
C ASN A 43 13.16 -3.87 12.06
N ALA A 44 12.38 -3.49 11.04
CA ALA A 44 12.25 -2.09 10.64
C ALA A 44 11.75 -1.20 11.79
N GLU A 45 10.75 -1.63 12.56
CA GLU A 45 10.25 -0.88 13.72
C GLU A 45 11.33 -0.70 14.80
N MET A 46 12.09 -1.75 15.11
CA MET A 46 13.17 -1.69 16.10
C MET A 46 14.29 -0.75 15.66
N LEU A 47 14.71 -0.85 14.40
CA LEU A 47 15.76 0.01 13.82
C LEU A 47 15.35 1.48 13.80
N TYR A 48 14.12 1.81 13.39
CA TYR A 48 13.62 3.19 13.47
C TYR A 48 13.47 3.69 14.90
N SER A 49 13.13 2.81 15.85
CA SER A 49 13.05 3.20 17.26
C SER A 49 14.43 3.53 17.83
N LYS A 50 15.43 2.68 17.57
CA LYS A 50 16.82 2.98 17.94
C LYS A 50 17.34 4.25 17.26
N ALA A 51 16.99 4.48 16.00
CA ALA A 51 17.35 5.71 15.29
C ALA A 51 16.78 6.96 15.95
N ILE A 52 15.52 6.89 16.41
CA ILE A 52 14.89 7.97 17.18
C ILE A 52 15.57 8.13 18.53
N ASP A 53 15.88 7.04 19.23
CA ASP A 53 16.62 7.11 20.50
C ASP A 53 17.98 7.79 20.31
N CYS A 54 18.70 7.52 19.20
CA CYS A 54 19.96 8.19 18.87
C CYS A 54 19.82 9.71 18.65
N VAL A 55 18.65 10.18 18.18
CA VAL A 55 18.36 11.60 17.96
C VAL A 55 17.86 12.27 19.25
N GLU A 56 16.99 11.59 20.01
CA GLU A 56 16.50 12.04 21.31
C GLU A 56 17.57 11.92 22.41
N PHE A 57 18.67 11.21 22.16
CA PHE A 57 19.78 11.05 23.11
C PHE A 57 20.47 12.38 23.41
N SER A 58 20.06 13.01 24.51
CA SER A 58 20.83 14.05 25.18
C SER A 58 21.86 13.38 26.09
N GLY A 59 23.08 13.19 25.61
CA GLY A 59 24.21 12.86 26.47
C GLY A 59 24.39 13.93 27.56
N SER A 60 25.07 13.58 28.66
CA SER A 60 25.31 14.43 29.85
C SER A 60 25.56 15.91 29.54
N GLU A 61 25.08 16.78 30.45
CA GLU A 61 25.20 18.25 30.47
C GLU A 61 26.34 18.80 29.58
N GLY A 62 26.02 19.12 28.32
CA GLY A 62 26.98 19.65 27.35
C GLY A 62 26.91 19.02 25.95
N SER A 63 26.21 17.89 25.77
CA SER A 63 25.97 17.34 24.44
C SER A 63 24.97 18.22 23.67
N THR A 64 25.45 18.88 22.62
CA THR A 64 24.59 19.57 21.66
C THR A 64 23.68 18.56 20.99
N ALA A 65 22.36 18.78 21.08
CA ALA A 65 21.39 18.00 20.31
C ALA A 65 21.86 17.95 18.86
N VAL A 66 22.05 16.75 18.32
CA VAL A 66 22.42 16.58 16.91
C VAL A 66 21.17 16.95 16.11
N SER A 67 21.05 18.24 15.83
CA SER A 67 19.93 18.82 15.10
C SER A 67 20.03 18.39 13.64
N THR A 68 19.63 17.15 13.40
CA THR A 68 19.76 16.51 12.10
C THR A 68 18.54 16.90 11.27
N SER A 69 18.78 17.57 10.16
CA SER A 69 17.73 17.81 9.16
C SER A 69 17.08 16.48 8.78
N GLY A 70 15.76 16.36 8.97
CA GLY A 70 15.00 15.15 8.63
C GLY A 70 14.58 14.24 9.80
N GLU A 71 14.65 14.69 11.06
CA GLU A 71 14.11 13.92 12.20
C GLU A 71 12.63 13.53 12.02
N HIS A 72 11.81 14.46 11.51
CA HIS A 72 10.39 14.21 11.20
C HIS A 72 10.19 12.99 10.26
N LEU A 73 11.15 12.71 9.36
CA LEU A 73 11.09 11.56 8.45
C LEU A 73 11.19 10.22 9.20
N LEU A 74 11.93 10.16 10.31
CA LEU A 74 12.07 8.94 11.11
C LEU A 74 10.73 8.55 11.74
N TYR A 75 10.06 9.52 12.38
CA TYR A 75 8.73 9.33 12.94
C TYR A 75 7.72 8.93 11.87
N SER A 76 7.74 9.64 10.74
CA SER A 76 6.88 9.37 9.60
C SER A 76 7.06 7.96 9.05
N ASN A 77 8.31 7.49 8.87
CA ASN A 77 8.61 6.16 8.36
C ASN A 77 8.27 5.07 9.39
N ARG A 78 8.55 5.29 10.68
CA ARG A 78 8.11 4.38 11.75
C ARG A 78 6.58 4.28 11.82
N ALA A 79 5.86 5.39 11.64
CA ALA A 79 4.40 5.38 11.57
C ALA A 79 3.89 4.51 10.42
N ALA A 80 4.52 4.57 9.24
CA ALA A 80 4.17 3.70 8.11
C ALA A 80 4.34 2.21 8.46
N VAL A 81 5.46 1.85 9.10
CA VAL A 81 5.72 0.48 9.58
C VAL A 81 4.66 0.05 10.60
N ARG A 82 4.35 0.91 11.58
CA ARG A 82 3.35 0.63 12.63
C ARG A 82 1.94 0.46 12.07
N LEU A 83 1.56 1.24 11.05
CA LEU A 83 0.30 1.03 10.33
C LEU A 83 0.28 -0.36 9.68
N LEU A 84 1.36 -0.81 9.05
CA LEU A 84 1.41 -2.16 8.47
C LEU A 84 1.36 -3.26 9.54
N LEU A 85 1.94 -3.02 10.72
CA LEU A 85 1.85 -3.90 11.90
C LEU A 85 0.49 -3.83 12.63
N LYS A 86 -0.47 -3.04 12.14
CA LYS A 86 -1.78 -2.77 12.78
C LYS A 86 -1.68 -2.11 14.17
N LYS A 87 -0.53 -1.51 14.50
CA LYS A 87 -0.31 -0.69 15.70
C LYS A 87 -0.77 0.76 15.44
N ASN A 88 -2.06 0.93 15.18
CA ASN A 88 -2.60 2.20 14.68
C ASN A 88 -2.44 3.35 15.67
N GLU A 89 -2.63 3.12 16.97
CA GLU A 89 -2.49 4.17 18.00
C GLU A 89 -1.06 4.71 18.09
N ASP A 90 -0.07 3.83 18.05
CA ASP A 90 1.33 4.23 18.10
C ASP A 90 1.77 4.91 16.80
N ALA A 91 1.20 4.52 15.66
CA ALA A 91 1.41 5.23 14.40
C ALA A 91 0.85 6.66 14.45
N VAL A 92 -0.31 6.88 15.08
CA VAL A 92 -0.89 8.22 15.26
C VAL A 92 0.01 9.08 16.16
N LYS A 93 0.52 8.53 17.26
CA LYS A 93 1.48 9.24 18.14
C LYS A 93 2.75 9.67 17.39
N ASP A 94 3.28 8.79 16.53
CA ASP A 94 4.42 9.12 15.68
C ASP A 94 4.09 10.20 14.66
N CYS A 95 2.91 10.16 14.05
CA CYS A 95 2.48 11.22 13.15
C CYS A 95 2.33 12.56 13.89
N ASP A 96 1.83 12.56 15.14
CA ASP A 96 1.74 13.76 15.96
C ASP A 96 3.12 14.34 16.29
N LYS A 97 4.10 13.49 16.64
CA LYS A 97 5.50 13.93 16.81
C LYS A 97 6.07 14.48 15.50
N CYS A 98 5.84 13.80 14.38
CA CYS A 98 6.27 14.25 13.05
C CYS A 98 5.71 15.63 12.71
N LEU A 99 4.42 15.87 12.95
CA LEU A 99 3.74 17.13 12.66
C LEU A 99 4.12 18.27 13.61
N LYS A 100 4.58 17.95 14.83
CA LYS A 100 5.18 18.95 15.73
C LYS A 100 6.54 19.43 15.21
N LEU A 101 7.30 18.56 14.56
CA LEU A 101 8.60 18.88 13.97
C LEU A 101 8.47 19.56 12.60
N ASP A 102 7.58 19.04 11.75
CA ASP A 102 7.24 19.62 10.46
C ASP A 102 5.72 19.57 10.20
N PRO A 103 4.99 20.68 10.48
CA PRO A 103 3.55 20.76 10.25
C PRO A 103 3.13 20.64 8.78
N THR A 104 4.05 20.89 7.84
CA THR A 104 3.79 20.92 6.40
C THR A 104 3.90 19.55 5.75
N PHE A 105 4.31 18.52 6.51
CA PHE A 105 4.62 17.21 5.98
C PHE A 105 3.36 16.37 5.67
N ILE A 106 2.94 16.39 4.41
CA ILE A 106 1.69 15.78 3.90
C ILE A 106 1.54 14.31 4.29
N LYS A 107 2.61 13.51 4.15
CA LYS A 107 2.54 12.05 4.38
C LYS A 107 2.19 11.74 5.84
N ALA A 108 2.53 12.59 6.81
CA ALA A 108 2.13 12.40 8.20
C ALA A 108 0.63 12.67 8.41
N HIS A 109 0.06 13.71 7.79
CA HIS A 109 -1.40 13.94 7.81
C HIS A 109 -2.17 12.75 7.22
N PHE A 110 -1.70 12.22 6.08
CA PHE A 110 -2.31 11.05 5.44
C PHE A 110 -2.24 9.81 6.33
N ARG A 111 -1.04 9.49 6.87
CA ARG A 111 -0.84 8.33 7.76
C ARG A 111 -1.62 8.46 9.07
N LYS A 112 -1.71 9.68 9.63
CA LYS A 112 -2.51 9.98 10.82
C LYS A 112 -3.99 9.70 10.57
N ALA A 113 -4.52 10.21 9.47
CA ALA A 113 -5.92 9.98 9.08
C ALA A 113 -6.21 8.48 8.87
N GLN A 114 -5.32 7.73 8.21
CA GLN A 114 -5.44 6.28 8.07
C GLN A 114 -5.43 5.54 9.42
N GLY A 115 -4.53 5.91 10.34
CA GLY A 115 -4.46 5.32 11.67
C GLY A 115 -5.73 5.58 12.48
N LEU A 116 -6.24 6.81 12.46
CA LEU A 116 -7.49 7.20 13.14
C LEU A 116 -8.71 6.51 12.53
N MET A 117 -8.79 6.40 11.20
CA MET A 117 -9.85 5.68 10.50
C MET A 117 -9.90 4.22 10.94
N ARG A 118 -8.75 3.54 11.01
CA ARG A 118 -8.67 2.14 11.45
C ARG A 118 -9.03 1.92 12.91
N ASN A 119 -8.98 2.98 13.72
CA ASN A 119 -9.43 2.99 15.12
C ASN A 119 -10.88 3.47 15.27
N ALA A 120 -11.63 3.59 14.18
CA ALA A 120 -13.01 4.12 14.15
C ALA A 120 -13.16 5.54 14.74
N LYS A 121 -12.06 6.32 14.79
CA LYS A 121 -12.06 7.72 15.22
C LYS A 121 -12.29 8.64 14.01
N TYR A 122 -13.41 8.47 13.34
CA TYR A 122 -13.69 9.09 12.03
C TYR A 122 -13.64 10.61 12.05
N ARG A 123 -14.18 11.25 13.11
CA ARG A 123 -14.17 12.71 13.25
C ARG A 123 -12.74 13.27 13.27
N GLU A 124 -11.89 12.71 14.13
CA GLU A 124 -10.48 13.11 14.22
C GLU A 124 -9.72 12.82 12.91
N ALA A 125 -10.04 11.72 12.23
CA ALA A 125 -9.45 11.36 10.95
C ALA A 125 -9.77 12.39 9.85
N ILE A 126 -11.03 12.85 9.78
CA ILE A 126 -11.46 13.89 8.85
C ILE A 126 -10.77 15.21 9.15
N ASP A 127 -10.65 15.58 10.42
CA ASP A 127 -9.99 16.82 10.81
C ASP A 127 -8.49 16.78 10.45
N ALA A 128 -7.82 15.63 10.61
CA ALA A 128 -6.44 15.44 10.12
C ALA A 128 -6.33 15.59 8.59
N CYS A 129 -7.28 15.05 7.82
CA CYS A 129 -7.33 15.26 6.36
C CYS A 129 -7.53 16.74 5.99
N LYS A 130 -8.43 17.46 6.68
CA LYS A 130 -8.68 18.89 6.44
C LYS A 130 -7.41 19.72 6.66
N LEU A 131 -6.72 19.51 7.78
CA LEU A 131 -5.46 20.18 8.07
C LEU A 131 -4.41 19.92 6.98
N GLY A 132 -4.29 18.67 6.51
CA GLY A 132 -3.39 18.34 5.40
C GLY A 132 -3.77 19.01 4.07
N ILE A 133 -5.06 19.11 3.77
CA ILE A 133 -5.57 19.77 2.55
C ILE A 133 -5.39 21.29 2.61
N GLU A 134 -5.55 21.90 3.79
CA GLU A 134 -5.29 23.33 4.00
C GLU A 134 -3.83 23.69 3.74
N GLN A 135 -2.89 22.83 4.18
CA GLN A 135 -1.47 23.02 3.90
C GLN A 135 -1.12 22.78 2.43
N HIS A 136 -1.76 21.78 1.79
CA HIS A 136 -1.49 21.40 0.41
C HIS A 136 -2.78 21.19 -0.41
N PRO A 137 -3.38 22.28 -0.91
CA PRO A 137 -4.65 22.22 -1.64
C PRO A 137 -4.56 21.43 -2.96
N GLY A 138 -3.37 21.14 -3.48
CA GLY A 138 -3.19 20.34 -4.70
C GLY A 138 -3.30 18.82 -4.49
N ASN A 139 -3.29 18.33 -3.25
CA ASN A 139 -3.23 16.89 -3.01
C ASN A 139 -4.60 16.21 -3.19
N ALA A 140 -4.71 15.36 -4.22
CA ALA A 140 -5.93 14.60 -4.51
C ALA A 140 -6.09 13.36 -3.61
N GLU A 141 -5.00 12.79 -3.11
CA GLU A 141 -5.01 11.59 -2.27
C GLU A 141 -5.70 11.85 -0.93
N LEU A 142 -5.40 12.99 -0.29
CA LEU A 142 -6.04 13.37 0.98
C LEU A 142 -7.55 13.62 0.84
N ARG A 143 -8.01 14.17 -0.29
CA ARG A 143 -9.44 14.33 -0.57
C ARG A 143 -10.14 12.99 -0.80
N THR A 144 -9.46 12.10 -1.51
CA THR A 144 -9.94 10.74 -1.74
C THR A 144 -10.07 10.00 -0.41
N LEU A 145 -9.03 10.08 0.43
CA LEU A 145 -9.03 9.49 1.77
C LEU A 145 -10.11 10.11 2.67
N GLN A 146 -10.30 11.43 2.64
CA GLN A 146 -11.37 12.09 3.40
C GLN A 146 -12.75 11.57 3.00
N THR A 147 -12.99 11.39 1.70
CA THR A 147 -14.25 10.85 1.18
C THR A 147 -14.44 9.40 1.61
N GLU A 148 -13.39 8.58 1.53
CA GLU A 148 -13.40 7.19 2.03
C GLU A 148 -13.74 7.13 3.53
N ILE A 149 -13.08 7.95 4.35
CA ILE A 149 -13.35 8.05 5.79
C ILE A 149 -14.81 8.45 6.05
N GLN A 150 -15.34 9.41 5.30
CA GLN A 150 -16.75 9.83 5.44
C GLN A 150 -17.70 8.67 5.12
N THR A 151 -17.47 7.94 4.03
CA THR A 151 -18.31 6.79 3.67
C THR A 151 -18.27 5.68 4.72
N GLU A 152 -17.11 5.42 5.33
CA GLU A 152 -17.03 4.44 6.43
C GLU A 152 -17.67 4.95 7.72
N TRP A 153 -17.60 6.25 8.00
CA TRP A 153 -18.32 6.84 9.13
C TRP A 153 -19.83 6.68 8.98
N ASP A 154 -20.37 6.97 7.78
CA ASP A 154 -21.80 6.86 7.51
C ASP A 154 -22.28 5.40 7.65
N LYS A 155 -21.51 4.43 7.14
CA LYS A 155 -21.80 3.00 7.32
C LYS A 155 -21.80 2.57 8.79
N ASP A 156 -20.79 2.99 9.56
CA ASP A 156 -20.72 2.69 11.00
C ASP A 156 -21.91 3.31 11.76
N LEU A 157 -22.34 4.52 11.37
CA LEU A 157 -23.52 5.16 11.94
C LEU A 157 -24.81 4.40 11.59
N GLU A 158 -25.00 4.00 10.33
CA GLU A 158 -26.13 3.16 9.91
C GLU A 158 -26.17 1.82 10.63
N GLN A 159 -25.01 1.17 10.79
CA GLN A 159 -24.92 -0.10 11.51
C GLN A 159 -25.29 0.06 12.99
N LYS A 160 -24.83 1.13 13.64
CA LYS A 160 -25.22 1.47 15.03
C LYS A 160 -26.70 1.78 15.15
N GLN A 161 -27.30 2.46 14.17
CA GLN A 161 -28.74 2.72 14.14
C GLN A 161 -29.55 1.42 13.99
N LYS A 162 -29.15 0.52 13.09
CA LYS A 162 -29.78 -0.80 12.92
C LYS A 162 -29.71 -1.62 14.19
N PHE A 163 -28.54 -1.69 14.83
CA PHE A 163 -28.36 -2.39 16.10
C PHE A 163 -29.24 -1.81 17.22
N ASN A 164 -29.35 -0.48 17.31
CA ASN A 164 -30.21 0.18 18.29
C ASN A 164 -31.71 -0.03 18.00
N ALA A 165 -32.11 -0.08 16.72
CA ALA A 165 -33.48 -0.38 16.32
C ALA A 165 -33.86 -1.83 16.69
N GLU A 166 -33.00 -2.79 16.38
CA GLU A 166 -33.18 -4.21 16.75
C GLU A 166 -33.25 -4.39 18.28
N ALA A 167 -32.39 -3.71 19.04
CA ALA A 167 -32.42 -3.73 20.50
C ALA A 167 -33.75 -3.20 21.08
N ASN A 168 -34.33 -2.17 20.48
CA ASN A 168 -35.62 -1.61 20.89
C ASN A 168 -36.81 -2.52 20.53
N GLU A 169 -36.73 -3.30 19.44
CA GLU A 169 -37.76 -4.28 19.09
C GLU A 169 -37.77 -5.49 20.05
N ILE A 170 -36.60 -5.90 20.56
CA ILE A 170 -36.47 -7.04 21.49
C ILE A 170 -36.92 -6.66 22.91
N ARG A 171 -36.79 -5.39 23.32
CA ARG A 171 -37.23 -4.87 24.63
C ARG A 171 -37.87 -3.48 24.51
N PRO A 172 -39.16 -3.39 24.15
CA PRO A 172 -39.85 -2.11 24.01
C PRO A 172 -40.11 -1.37 25.34
N ASP A 173 -39.90 -2.01 26.49
CA ASP A 173 -40.30 -1.52 27.83
C ASP A 173 -39.14 -1.03 28.72
N LEU A 174 -37.95 -0.79 28.15
CA LEU A 174 -36.90 -0.06 28.87
C LEU A 174 -37.13 1.45 28.71
N PRO A 175 -37.29 2.22 29.80
CA PRO A 175 -37.48 3.66 29.73
C PRO A 175 -36.29 4.29 29.00
N LYS A 176 -36.59 5.11 27.98
CA LYS A 176 -35.58 5.92 27.27
C LYS A 176 -34.73 6.62 28.33
N PRO A 177 -33.38 6.53 28.27
CA PRO A 177 -32.56 7.26 29.22
C PRO A 177 -32.88 8.73 29.05
N GLU A 178 -33.48 9.33 30.09
CA GLU A 178 -33.69 10.77 30.12
C GLU A 178 -32.33 11.43 29.89
N PRO A 179 -32.25 12.46 29.02
CA PRO A 179 -31.02 13.21 28.88
C PRO A 179 -30.76 13.88 30.23
N THR A 180 -29.87 13.27 31.03
CA THR A 180 -29.30 13.90 32.21
C THR A 180 -28.59 15.16 31.73
N ARG A 181 -29.32 16.27 31.74
CA ARG A 181 -28.78 17.62 31.65
C ARG A 181 -27.88 17.78 32.85
N ILE A 182 -26.59 17.53 32.68
CA ILE A 182 -25.58 18.01 33.60
C ILE A 182 -25.66 19.54 33.53
N PRO A 183 -26.04 20.24 34.60
CA PRO A 183 -26.05 21.70 34.59
C PRO A 183 -24.60 22.17 34.45
N LEU A 184 -24.29 22.89 33.39
CA LEU A 184 -23.10 23.72 33.30
C LEU A 184 -23.18 24.79 34.40
N THR A 185 -22.63 24.50 35.58
CA THR A 185 -22.43 25.51 36.62
C THR A 185 -21.38 26.50 36.12
N LYS A 186 -21.84 27.74 35.91
CA LYS A 186 -21.04 28.92 35.61
C LYS A 186 -19.85 29.00 36.58
N LYS A 187 -18.64 29.20 36.04
CA LYS A 187 -17.50 29.74 36.81
C LYS A 187 -17.91 31.10 37.38
N ALA A 188 -18.13 31.16 38.68
CA ALA A 188 -18.12 32.40 39.43
C ALA A 188 -16.70 32.66 39.95
N LYS A 189 -16.21 33.86 39.66
CA LYS A 189 -15.00 34.47 40.22
C LYS A 189 -15.29 34.92 41.66
N THR A 190 -14.45 34.50 42.61
CA THR A 190 -14.06 35.19 43.87
C THR A 190 -12.80 34.44 44.34
N ALA A 191 -11.58 34.98 44.28
CA ALA A 191 -10.99 36.00 45.17
C ALA A 191 -11.06 35.60 46.66
N ASP A 192 -9.98 34.97 47.16
CA ASP A 192 -9.47 35.01 48.55
C ASP A 192 -8.07 34.35 48.51
N GLU A 193 -6.97 35.09 48.62
CA GLU A 193 -6.23 35.37 49.87
C GLU A 193 -6.08 34.16 50.83
N GLY A 194 -4.82 33.84 51.11
CA GLY A 194 -4.40 33.61 52.48
C GLY A 194 -4.28 32.16 52.99
N VAL A 195 -3.02 31.77 53.19
CA VAL A 195 -2.53 31.17 54.45
C VAL A 195 -2.64 29.64 54.62
N THR A 196 -1.49 29.01 54.36
CA THR A 196 -0.75 27.99 55.13
C THR A 196 -1.45 26.71 55.62
N THR A 197 -0.86 25.57 55.26
CA THR A 197 -0.08 24.63 56.12
C THR A 197 -0.01 23.28 55.39
N THR A 198 1.13 22.92 54.78
CA THR A 198 2.21 22.05 55.29
C THR A 198 1.83 20.59 55.61
N ALA A 199 2.72 19.71 55.11
CA ALA A 199 3.02 18.33 55.50
C ALA A 199 2.23 17.22 54.77
N VAL A 200 2.83 16.45 53.83
CA VAL A 200 3.84 15.36 54.00
C VAL A 200 3.10 14.12 54.58
N GLU A 201 2.99 12.95 53.93
CA GLU A 201 4.00 11.92 53.57
C GLU A 201 3.22 10.80 52.81
N SER A 202 3.68 10.29 51.67
CA SER A 202 4.43 9.03 51.47
C SER A 202 3.71 7.71 51.83
N GLY A 203 3.78 6.72 50.92
CA GLY A 203 3.97 5.30 51.31
C GLY A 203 2.93 4.26 50.90
N SER A 204 3.18 3.62 49.74
CA SER A 204 3.21 2.15 49.51
C SER A 204 2.06 1.19 49.87
N SER A 205 1.58 0.47 48.83
CA SER A 205 1.23 -0.98 48.71
C SER A 205 0.96 -1.84 49.97
N PRO A 206 0.00 -2.81 49.94
CA PRO A 206 0.26 -4.07 49.22
C PRO A 206 -0.95 -4.88 48.68
N SER A 207 -0.58 -5.95 47.97
CA SER A 207 -1.35 -7.08 47.42
C SER A 207 -1.81 -8.12 48.47
N ALA A 208 -2.97 -8.75 48.21
CA ALA A 208 -3.34 -10.19 48.40
C ALA A 208 -4.85 -10.32 48.08
N GLY A 209 -5.45 -11.36 47.45
CA GLY A 209 -5.07 -12.74 47.15
C GLY A 209 -6.04 -13.73 47.84
N SER A 210 -6.88 -14.46 47.09
CA SER A 210 -7.41 -15.82 47.43
C SER A 210 -8.40 -16.35 46.35
N THR A 211 -8.09 -17.40 45.55
CA THR A 211 -8.41 -18.87 45.68
C THR A 211 -9.91 -19.20 45.82
N ALA A 212 -10.54 -20.11 45.04
CA ALA A 212 -10.46 -21.59 45.06
C ALA A 212 -11.55 -22.18 44.08
N THR A 213 -11.24 -22.97 43.03
CA THR A 213 -11.15 -24.46 42.87
C THR A 213 -12.36 -25.17 42.20
N SER A 214 -12.03 -25.89 41.10
CA SER A 214 -12.44 -27.25 40.66
C SER A 214 -13.89 -27.69 40.40
N ALA A 215 -14.14 -28.24 39.20
CA ALA A 215 -14.56 -29.64 39.00
C ALA A 215 -14.39 -30.10 37.53
N SER A 216 -13.84 -31.30 37.36
CA SER A 216 -13.62 -32.06 36.13
C SER A 216 -14.52 -33.29 36.16
N THR A 217 -15.09 -33.73 35.04
CA THR A 217 -15.34 -35.17 34.82
C THR A 217 -15.45 -35.55 33.33
N SER A 218 -14.60 -36.50 32.96
CA SER A 218 -14.54 -37.31 31.74
C SER A 218 -15.59 -38.43 31.69
N LYS A 219 -15.89 -38.97 30.48
CA LYS A 219 -16.13 -40.42 30.18
C LYS A 219 -16.50 -40.62 28.69
N THR A 220 -15.64 -41.26 27.88
CA THR A 220 -15.57 -42.68 27.45
C THR A 220 -16.44 -43.09 26.25
N LYS A 221 -15.75 -43.75 25.31
CA LYS A 221 -16.19 -44.52 24.13
C LYS A 221 -16.71 -45.90 24.55
N ALA A 222 -17.76 -46.39 23.89
CA ALA A 222 -18.03 -47.82 23.72
C ALA A 222 -18.92 -48.05 22.48
N GLU A 223 -18.67 -49.18 21.84
CA GLU A 223 -19.17 -49.71 20.58
C GLU A 223 -19.99 -50.97 20.91
N THR A 224 -21.13 -51.24 20.24
CA THR A 224 -21.58 -52.56 19.70
C THR A 224 -23.10 -52.66 19.40
N THR A 225 -23.39 -53.16 18.19
CA THR A 225 -24.39 -54.16 17.73
C THR A 225 -25.92 -54.03 17.95
N ALA A 226 -26.63 -53.86 16.82
CA ALA A 226 -27.63 -54.74 16.16
C ALA A 226 -28.96 -55.21 16.84
N SER A 227 -29.99 -55.34 15.96
CA SER A 227 -31.27 -56.11 16.00
C SER A 227 -32.43 -55.54 16.84
N ASP A 228 -33.72 -55.61 16.49
CA ASP A 228 -34.54 -56.10 15.36
C ASP A 228 -36.04 -55.75 15.65
N ALA A 229 -36.89 -55.71 14.62
CA ALA A 229 -38.37 -55.81 14.54
C ALA A 229 -39.27 -54.99 15.51
N GLY A 230 -40.16 -54.11 15.02
CA GLY A 230 -41.41 -54.40 14.28
C GLY A 230 -42.61 -54.05 15.20
N ASN A 231 -43.83 -53.67 14.80
CA ASN A 231 -44.57 -53.48 13.56
C ASN A 231 -45.82 -52.64 13.93
N GLY A 232 -46.44 -51.90 12.99
CA GLY A 232 -47.67 -51.16 13.28
C GLY A 232 -48.21 -50.36 12.10
N ALA A 233 -48.83 -51.06 11.15
CA ALA A 233 -49.48 -50.50 9.96
C ALA A 233 -50.83 -49.81 10.25
N THR A 234 -51.13 -48.71 9.56
CA THR A 234 -52.48 -48.40 9.08
C THR A 234 -52.40 -47.61 7.77
N THR A 235 -52.96 -48.19 6.72
CA THR A 235 -53.23 -47.68 5.35
C THR A 235 -54.25 -46.52 5.40
N SER A 236 -54.38 -45.55 4.49
CA SER A 236 -54.30 -45.53 3.03
C SER A 236 -54.47 -44.07 2.57
N SER A 237 -53.68 -43.60 1.60
CA SER A 237 -54.15 -42.86 0.40
C SER A 237 -52.96 -42.51 -0.50
N LYS A 238 -52.99 -43.08 -1.71
CA LYS A 238 -52.05 -42.86 -2.82
C LYS A 238 -52.02 -41.38 -3.25
N GLU A 239 -50.82 -40.84 -3.46
CA GLU A 239 -50.42 -40.19 -4.72
C GLU A 239 -48.91 -39.90 -4.72
N GLU A 240 -48.21 -40.68 -5.56
CA GLU A 240 -46.99 -40.38 -6.32
C GLU A 240 -45.90 -39.47 -5.70
N LYS A 241 -44.95 -40.10 -5.00
CA LYS A 241 -43.56 -39.63 -4.92
C LYS A 241 -42.64 -40.80 -5.23
N ASN A 242 -42.16 -40.90 -6.47
CA ASN A 242 -41.13 -41.86 -6.83
C ASN A 242 -39.91 -41.13 -7.39
N ASP A 243 -39.13 -40.54 -6.48
CA ASP A 243 -37.72 -40.21 -6.73
C ASP A 243 -36.94 -40.39 -5.41
N MET A 244 -37.01 -41.61 -4.87
CA MET A 244 -36.11 -42.01 -3.80
C MET A 244 -34.88 -42.70 -4.39
N ARG A 245 -33.75 -42.15 -3.97
CA ARG A 245 -32.38 -42.32 -4.44
C ARG A 245 -31.83 -43.71 -4.07
N GLY A 246 -31.34 -44.46 -5.05
CA GLY A 246 -30.86 -45.83 -4.85
C GLY A 246 -30.12 -46.41 -6.05
N TYR A 247 -29.33 -47.45 -5.79
CA TYR A 247 -28.53 -48.17 -6.80
C TYR A 247 -29.45 -48.84 -7.83
N LYS A 248 -29.38 -48.44 -9.10
CA LYS A 248 -30.11 -49.06 -10.22
C LYS A 248 -29.12 -49.76 -11.15
N LYS A 249 -29.54 -50.77 -11.90
CA LYS A 249 -28.70 -51.36 -12.95
C LYS A 249 -29.01 -50.69 -14.29
N THR A 250 -27.99 -50.16 -14.97
CA THR A 250 -28.14 -49.68 -16.36
C THR A 250 -28.29 -50.87 -17.32
N ALA A 251 -28.80 -50.62 -18.54
CA ALA A 251 -28.99 -51.64 -19.57
C ALA A 251 -27.70 -52.40 -19.94
N ASP A 252 -26.53 -51.83 -19.65
CA ASP A 252 -25.21 -52.45 -19.84
C ASP A 252 -24.73 -53.29 -18.63
N GLY A 253 -25.60 -53.55 -17.65
CA GLY A 253 -25.34 -54.44 -16.52
C GLY A 253 -24.52 -53.84 -15.36
N LYS A 254 -24.16 -52.56 -15.41
CA LYS A 254 -23.43 -51.86 -14.33
C LYS A 254 -24.40 -51.25 -13.32
N THR A 255 -24.04 -51.27 -12.04
CA THR A 255 -24.85 -50.70 -10.97
C THR A 255 -24.49 -49.22 -10.78
N THR A 256 -25.47 -48.32 -10.91
CA THR A 256 -25.32 -46.87 -10.74
C THR A 256 -25.07 -46.52 -9.27
N SER A 257 -24.22 -45.53 -9.01
CA SER A 257 -23.96 -45.07 -7.64
C SER A 257 -25.23 -44.52 -6.98
N TYR A 258 -25.29 -44.56 -5.64
CA TYR A 258 -26.45 -44.10 -4.86
C TYR A 258 -26.94 -42.70 -5.27
N PHE A 259 -26.07 -41.82 -5.77
CA PHE A 259 -26.40 -40.44 -6.11
C PHE A 259 -26.78 -40.19 -7.59
N HIS A 260 -27.13 -41.22 -8.38
CA HIS A 260 -27.42 -41.07 -9.81
C HIS A 260 -28.80 -40.43 -10.09
N THR A 261 -28.81 -39.25 -10.68
CA THR A 261 -30.01 -38.56 -11.19
C THR A 261 -30.15 -38.78 -12.69
N GLU A 262 -31.20 -39.47 -13.11
CA GLU A 262 -31.53 -39.63 -14.54
C GLU A 262 -32.04 -38.28 -15.07
N ILE A 263 -31.30 -37.66 -15.98
CA ILE A 263 -31.74 -36.42 -16.64
C ILE A 263 -32.98 -36.76 -17.48
N SER A 264 -34.12 -36.13 -17.16
CA SER A 264 -35.38 -36.36 -17.86
C SER A 264 -35.24 -36.14 -19.36
N ALA A 265 -36.05 -36.83 -20.16
CA ALA A 265 -36.03 -36.67 -21.62
C ALA A 265 -36.26 -35.20 -22.05
N GLU A 266 -37.04 -34.45 -21.27
CA GLU A 266 -37.28 -33.03 -21.45
C GLU A 266 -36.04 -32.18 -21.13
N ALA A 267 -35.30 -32.49 -20.06
CA ALA A 267 -34.04 -31.82 -19.74
C ALA A 267 -32.93 -32.15 -20.75
N LYS A 268 -32.89 -33.38 -21.29
CA LYS A 268 -32.01 -33.74 -22.41
C LYS A 268 -32.36 -32.99 -23.69
N ALA A 269 -33.65 -32.77 -23.97
CA ALA A 269 -34.09 -31.96 -25.11
C ALA A 269 -33.71 -30.47 -24.95
N LEU A 270 -33.76 -29.94 -23.72
CA LEU A 270 -33.34 -28.57 -23.40
C LEU A 270 -31.83 -28.34 -23.49
N ILE A 271 -31.01 -29.36 -23.21
CA ILE A 271 -29.54 -29.27 -23.35
C ILE A 271 -29.12 -29.21 -24.82
N GLY A 272 -29.91 -29.80 -25.74
CA GLY A 272 -29.67 -29.72 -27.19
C GLY A 272 -28.31 -30.26 -27.65
N ASP A 273 -27.99 -30.03 -28.93
CA ASP A 273 -26.68 -30.36 -29.51
C ASP A 273 -25.67 -29.25 -29.17
N CYS A 274 -24.93 -29.42 -28.07
CA CYS A 274 -23.83 -28.53 -27.65
C CYS A 274 -22.57 -28.66 -28.54
N LYS A 275 -22.70 -29.03 -29.81
CA LYS A 275 -21.57 -29.03 -30.75
C LYS A 275 -21.38 -27.62 -31.31
N PRO A 276 -20.16 -27.04 -31.27
CA PRO A 276 -19.92 -25.73 -31.84
C PRO A 276 -20.21 -25.74 -33.34
N GLN A 277 -21.19 -24.96 -33.77
CA GLN A 277 -21.53 -24.78 -35.18
C GLN A 277 -20.64 -23.69 -35.78
N LYS A 278 -20.18 -23.92 -37.02
CA LYS A 278 -19.37 -22.95 -37.77
C LYS A 278 -20.27 -21.78 -38.19
N ILE A 279 -19.95 -20.58 -37.73
CA ILE A 279 -20.68 -19.36 -38.08
C ILE A 279 -20.37 -19.00 -39.54
N GLU A 280 -21.39 -18.95 -40.39
CA GLU A 280 -21.28 -18.30 -41.70
C GLU A 280 -21.41 -16.79 -41.54
N ALA A 281 -20.56 -16.04 -42.24
CA ALA A 281 -20.43 -14.60 -42.11
C ALA A 281 -21.69 -13.87 -42.56
N ALA A 282 -22.55 -13.50 -41.61
CA ALA A 282 -23.66 -12.57 -41.82
C ALA A 282 -23.28 -11.17 -41.33
N GLN A 283 -23.69 -10.19 -42.14
CA GLN A 283 -23.28 -8.80 -42.16
C GLN A 283 -23.59 -8.03 -40.86
N ALA A 284 -22.67 -7.14 -40.51
CA ALA A 284 -22.74 -6.27 -39.35
C ALA A 284 -23.91 -5.29 -39.45
N VAL A 285 -24.77 -5.28 -38.41
CA VAL A 285 -25.67 -4.17 -38.12
C VAL A 285 -25.11 -3.42 -36.92
N ILE A 286 -24.77 -2.15 -37.12
CA ILE A 286 -24.25 -1.23 -36.12
C ILE A 286 -25.46 -0.46 -35.53
N PRO A 287 -25.66 -0.41 -34.21
CA PRO A 287 -26.43 0.67 -33.60
C PRO A 287 -25.48 1.85 -33.33
N GLU A 288 -25.84 3.02 -33.85
CA GLU A 288 -25.21 4.29 -33.49
C GLU A 288 -25.58 4.63 -32.04
N ASP A 289 -24.61 4.58 -31.13
CA ASP A 289 -24.63 5.51 -30.00
C ASP A 289 -23.19 5.87 -29.58
N GLY A 290 -22.97 7.18 -29.47
CA GLY A 290 -21.67 7.85 -29.49
C GLY A 290 -20.92 7.82 -28.16
N SER A 291 -20.69 6.64 -27.58
CA SER A 291 -19.71 6.49 -26.50
C SER A 291 -18.40 5.92 -27.06
N LYS A 292 -17.29 6.63 -26.81
CA LYS A 292 -15.94 6.23 -27.22
C LYS A 292 -15.64 4.81 -26.73
N LYS A 293 -15.69 3.82 -27.62
CA LYS A 293 -15.28 2.45 -27.33
C LYS A 293 -13.78 2.44 -27.07
N VAL A 294 -13.40 2.16 -25.83
CA VAL A 294 -12.03 1.84 -25.44
C VAL A 294 -11.91 0.32 -25.51
N GLY A 295 -11.12 -0.16 -26.48
CA GLY A 295 -10.92 -1.59 -26.70
C GLY A 295 -11.25 -2.03 -28.12
N SER A 296 -10.85 -3.24 -28.46
CA SER A 296 -11.04 -3.82 -29.78
C SER A 296 -12.53 -3.88 -30.14
N ALA A 297 -12.88 -3.56 -31.40
CA ALA A 297 -14.27 -3.54 -31.88
C ALA A 297 -15.05 -4.86 -31.63
N TRP A 298 -14.32 -5.94 -31.33
CA TRP A 298 -14.78 -7.30 -31.11
C TRP A 298 -15.15 -7.63 -29.65
N ASN A 299 -14.77 -6.81 -28.67
CA ASN A 299 -15.01 -7.11 -27.26
C ASN A 299 -16.09 -6.20 -26.67
N GLN A 300 -17.33 -6.65 -26.81
CA GLN A 300 -18.51 -5.98 -26.27
C GLN A 300 -18.74 -6.29 -24.78
N ALA A 301 -18.03 -7.28 -24.22
CA ALA A 301 -18.27 -7.82 -22.88
C ALA A 301 -17.38 -7.22 -21.77
N GLY A 302 -16.47 -6.29 -22.10
CA GLY A 302 -15.57 -5.67 -21.13
C GLY A 302 -14.46 -6.59 -20.61
N THR A 303 -14.10 -7.63 -21.38
CA THR A 303 -13.03 -8.58 -21.07
C THR A 303 -11.66 -7.89 -21.05
N PHE A 304 -10.73 -8.40 -20.24
CA PHE A 304 -9.33 -7.92 -20.17
C PHE A 304 -8.66 -8.01 -21.55
N GLU A 305 -8.21 -6.88 -22.09
CA GLU A 305 -7.41 -6.82 -23.32
C GLU A 305 -6.06 -6.20 -23.04
N GLU A 306 -4.99 -6.89 -23.42
CA GLU A 306 -3.63 -6.37 -23.36
C GLU A 306 -3.05 -6.29 -24.77
N ARG A 307 -2.51 -5.13 -25.13
CA ARG A 307 -1.79 -4.91 -26.37
C ARG A 307 -0.33 -4.61 -26.05
N ASN A 308 0.59 -5.35 -26.67
CA ASN A 308 2.02 -5.11 -26.55
C ASN A 308 2.45 -3.96 -27.48
N TYR A 309 3.10 -2.96 -26.90
CA TYR A 309 3.65 -1.78 -27.56
C TYR A 309 5.17 -1.64 -27.32
N THR A 310 5.84 -2.69 -26.81
CA THR A 310 7.28 -2.68 -26.51
C THR A 310 8.11 -2.22 -27.72
N LYS A 311 7.82 -2.74 -28.92
CA LYS A 311 8.53 -2.36 -30.15
C LYS A 311 8.37 -0.88 -30.50
N TRP A 312 7.15 -0.38 -30.42
CA TRP A 312 6.84 1.03 -30.70
C TRP A 312 7.56 1.93 -29.70
N PHE A 313 7.56 1.57 -28.41
CA PHE A 313 8.23 2.33 -27.38
C PHE A 313 9.74 2.39 -27.61
N HIS A 314 10.38 1.25 -27.89
CA HIS A 314 11.80 1.18 -28.20
C HIS A 314 12.18 2.01 -29.43
N GLU A 315 11.35 2.02 -30.47
CA GLU A 315 11.57 2.85 -31.66
C GLU A 315 11.48 4.34 -31.33
N LYS A 316 10.47 4.75 -30.54
CA LYS A 316 10.32 6.15 -30.12
C LYS A 316 11.43 6.65 -29.20
N VAL A 317 11.97 5.79 -28.34
CA VAL A 317 13.17 6.14 -27.56
C VAL A 317 14.38 6.33 -28.49
N ARG A 318 14.59 5.46 -29.48
CA ARG A 318 15.68 5.63 -30.45
C ARG A 318 15.53 6.87 -31.32
N GLU A 319 14.30 7.20 -31.74
CA GLU A 319 14.02 8.44 -32.46
C GLU A 319 14.31 9.69 -31.60
N ALA A 320 14.06 9.61 -30.29
CA ALA A 320 14.31 10.71 -29.37
C ALA A 320 15.81 10.97 -29.13
N PHE A 321 16.65 9.97 -29.35
CA PHE A 321 18.11 10.02 -29.21
C PHE A 321 18.80 9.61 -30.52
N PRO A 322 18.86 10.50 -31.52
CA PRO A 322 19.64 10.27 -32.73
C PRO A 322 21.12 10.05 -32.39
N LYS A 323 21.85 9.44 -33.33
CA LYS A 323 23.28 9.16 -33.15
C LYS A 323 24.04 10.46 -32.85
N ASP A 324 24.91 10.38 -31.84
CA ASP A 324 25.73 11.47 -31.33
C ASP A 324 24.88 12.70 -30.91
N THR A 325 23.91 12.46 -30.02
CA THR A 325 23.09 13.54 -29.46
C THR A 325 23.94 14.41 -28.54
N GLU A 326 24.14 15.68 -28.88
CA GLU A 326 24.90 16.64 -28.09
C GLU A 326 24.01 17.31 -27.03
N VAL A 327 24.55 17.41 -25.81
CA VAL A 327 23.94 18.13 -24.69
C VAL A 327 24.81 19.34 -24.38
N GLU A 328 24.29 20.51 -24.73
CA GLU A 328 24.94 21.81 -24.48
C GLU A 328 24.98 22.12 -22.98
N LEU A 329 26.16 22.50 -22.49
CA LEU A 329 26.36 22.90 -21.10
C LEU A 329 26.48 24.43 -20.96
N PRO A 330 26.02 25.02 -19.84
CA PRO A 330 26.20 26.46 -19.58
C PRO A 330 27.68 26.85 -19.44
N ASN A 331 28.02 28.11 -19.78
CA ASN A 331 29.33 28.75 -19.58
C ASN A 331 30.51 28.20 -20.42
N ASP A 332 30.34 27.99 -21.74
CA ASP A 332 31.40 27.55 -22.68
C ASP A 332 32.10 26.23 -22.28
N LEU A 333 31.40 25.38 -21.53
CA LEU A 333 31.84 24.03 -21.18
C LEU A 333 31.69 23.08 -22.38
N PRO A 334 32.50 22.00 -22.46
CA PRO A 334 32.43 21.08 -23.59
C PRO A 334 31.09 20.34 -23.66
N ASP A 335 30.55 20.22 -24.87
CA ASP A 335 29.32 19.48 -25.12
C ASP A 335 29.48 18.00 -24.78
N ILE A 336 28.45 17.42 -24.18
CA ILE A 336 28.43 16.01 -23.83
C ILE A 336 27.67 15.25 -24.91
N VAL A 337 28.35 14.34 -25.59
CA VAL A 337 27.74 13.47 -26.60
C VAL A 337 27.17 12.23 -25.92
N VAL A 338 25.88 11.97 -26.15
CA VAL A 338 25.14 10.83 -25.60
C VAL A 338 24.66 9.92 -26.73
N ASN A 339 24.82 8.63 -26.53
CA ASN A 339 24.40 7.59 -27.47
C ASN A 339 23.64 6.48 -26.75
N VAL A 340 22.60 5.95 -27.39
CA VAL A 340 21.88 4.77 -26.88
C VAL A 340 22.74 3.53 -27.06
N ASP A 341 23.03 2.82 -25.97
CA ASP A 341 23.76 1.55 -25.98
C ASP A 341 22.80 0.37 -26.07
N SER A 342 21.80 0.33 -25.18
CA SER A 342 20.76 -0.70 -25.17
C SER A 342 19.46 -0.18 -24.58
N ILE A 343 18.36 -0.80 -25.02
CA ILE A 343 17.02 -0.57 -24.48
C ILE A 343 16.42 -1.94 -24.21
N SER A 344 15.95 -2.16 -23.00
CA SER A 344 15.30 -3.40 -22.55
C SER A 344 14.07 -3.09 -21.73
N GLY A 345 13.18 -4.07 -21.60
CA GLY A 345 11.92 -3.91 -20.86
C GLY A 345 10.70 -4.06 -21.76
N ASP A 346 9.53 -3.83 -21.18
CA ASP A 346 8.24 -4.07 -21.82
C ASP A 346 7.28 -2.89 -21.63
N ALA A 347 6.47 -2.62 -22.65
CA ALA A 347 5.44 -1.59 -22.63
C ALA A 347 4.13 -2.16 -23.17
N ASN A 348 3.11 -2.25 -22.31
CA ASN A 348 1.82 -2.82 -22.62
C ASN A 348 0.70 -1.83 -22.27
N ILE A 349 -0.38 -1.88 -23.04
CA ILE A 349 -1.59 -1.13 -22.73
C ILE A 349 -2.70 -2.13 -22.44
N ALA A 350 -3.23 -2.08 -21.21
CA ALA A 350 -4.27 -2.97 -20.73
C ALA A 350 -5.60 -2.23 -20.57
N CYS A 351 -6.67 -2.75 -21.17
CA CYS A 351 -8.03 -2.29 -20.94
C CYS A 351 -8.77 -3.30 -20.05
N SER A 352 -9.34 -2.82 -18.95
CA SER A 352 -10.19 -3.63 -18.07
C SER A 352 -11.39 -2.83 -17.60
N ARG A 353 -12.61 -3.36 -17.82
CA ARG A 353 -13.88 -2.73 -17.40
C ARG A 353 -14.00 -1.26 -17.86
N GLY A 354 -13.56 -0.97 -19.09
CA GLY A 354 -13.59 0.37 -19.69
C GLY A 354 -12.51 1.34 -19.19
N LYS A 355 -11.60 0.91 -18.30
CA LYS A 355 -10.45 1.70 -17.86
C LYS A 355 -9.19 1.26 -18.60
N VAL A 356 -8.49 2.21 -19.21
CA VAL A 356 -7.15 2.01 -19.76
C VAL A 356 -6.10 2.11 -18.66
N LYS A 357 -5.16 1.19 -18.67
CA LYS A 357 -3.92 1.24 -17.89
C LYS A 357 -2.73 1.14 -18.84
N TYR A 358 -1.80 2.06 -18.70
CA TYR A 358 -0.52 2.05 -19.39
C TYR A 358 0.48 1.41 -18.43
N ILE A 359 1.06 0.27 -18.81
CA ILE A 359 1.98 -0.49 -17.98
C ILE A 359 3.29 -0.52 -18.73
N HIS A 360 4.35 0.04 -18.16
CA HIS A 360 5.68 -0.03 -18.74
C HIS A 360 6.72 -0.20 -17.65
N ASP A 361 7.77 -0.96 -17.98
CA ASP A 361 8.99 -1.15 -17.20
C ASP A 361 10.11 -1.13 -18.25
N ILE A 362 10.77 0.01 -18.40
CA ILE A 362 11.75 0.24 -19.46
C ILE A 362 13.08 0.69 -18.85
N CYS A 363 14.14 -0.06 -19.17
CA CYS A 363 15.51 0.28 -18.86
C CYS A 363 16.23 0.76 -20.14
N THR A 364 16.70 2.01 -20.12
CA THR A 364 17.48 2.62 -21.20
C THR A 364 18.90 2.88 -20.72
N THR A 365 19.87 2.23 -21.37
CA THR A 365 21.30 2.44 -21.10
C THR A 365 21.90 3.35 -22.17
N LEU A 366 22.50 4.45 -21.73
CA LEU A 366 23.13 5.47 -22.57
C LEU A 366 24.62 5.56 -22.27
N LYS A 367 25.47 5.62 -23.31
CA LYS A 367 26.88 5.95 -23.19
C LYS A 367 27.09 7.43 -23.43
N TRP A 368 27.87 8.08 -22.58
CA TRP A 368 28.23 9.48 -22.72
C TRP A 368 29.75 9.65 -22.82
N LYS A 369 30.16 10.66 -23.58
CA LYS A 369 31.56 11.06 -23.74
C LYS A 369 31.67 12.55 -23.98
N PHE A 370 32.75 13.17 -23.53
CA PHE A 370 33.13 14.53 -23.90
C PHE A 370 34.65 14.70 -23.86
N THR A 371 35.13 15.69 -24.59
CA THR A 371 36.54 16.08 -24.64
C THR A 371 36.64 17.58 -24.38
N THR A 372 37.52 17.96 -23.47
CA THR A 372 37.80 19.36 -23.12
C THR A 372 38.86 19.92 -24.06
N ALA A 373 38.97 21.25 -24.19
CA ALA A 373 39.99 21.92 -25.03
C ALA A 373 41.45 21.52 -24.71
N ASP A 374 41.71 21.02 -23.49
CA ASP A 374 43.02 20.52 -23.03
C ASP A 374 43.28 19.03 -23.40
N ASP A 375 42.55 18.44 -24.36
CA ASP A 375 42.58 16.99 -24.71
C ASP A 375 42.23 16.04 -23.55
N LYS A 376 41.65 16.56 -22.46
CA LYS A 376 41.17 15.76 -21.33
C LYS A 376 39.75 15.28 -21.61
N SER A 377 39.53 13.98 -21.50
CA SER A 377 38.23 13.37 -21.77
C SER A 377 37.57 12.76 -20.53
N GLY A 378 36.24 12.68 -20.58
CA GLY A 378 35.41 11.93 -19.65
C GLY A 378 34.47 11.04 -20.42
N SER A 379 34.27 9.80 -19.95
CA SER A 379 33.30 8.87 -20.52
C SER A 379 32.64 8.02 -19.44
N GLY A 380 31.49 7.46 -19.77
CA GLY A 380 30.80 6.53 -18.88
C GLY A 380 29.46 6.10 -19.44
N THR A 381 28.66 5.51 -18.55
CA THR A 381 27.34 4.97 -18.87
C THR A 381 26.32 5.48 -17.87
N ILE A 382 25.12 5.81 -18.34
CA ILE A 382 23.96 6.16 -17.51
C ILE A 382 22.84 5.19 -17.84
N LYS A 383 22.30 4.56 -16.80
CA LYS A 383 21.13 3.68 -16.89
C LYS A 383 19.94 4.42 -16.31
N PHE A 384 18.86 4.50 -17.09
CA PHE A 384 17.57 5.03 -16.69
C PHE A 384 16.58 3.88 -16.62
N GLU A 385 16.09 3.59 -15.43
CA GLU A 385 15.03 2.61 -15.17
C GLU A 385 13.74 3.38 -14.93
N ALA A 386 12.71 3.10 -15.72
CA ALA A 386 11.43 3.81 -15.70
C ALA A 386 10.31 2.82 -15.41
N ASP A 387 9.67 2.98 -14.26
CA ASP A 387 8.50 2.22 -13.87
C ASP A 387 7.23 3.03 -14.22
N GLY A 388 6.15 2.33 -14.58
CA GLY A 388 4.86 2.90 -15.00
C GLY A 388 4.17 3.90 -14.05
N ASP A 389 4.79 4.19 -12.91
CA ASP A 389 4.36 5.17 -11.92
C ASP A 389 5.03 6.56 -12.11
N GLY A 390 5.91 6.71 -13.10
CA GLY A 390 6.53 7.99 -13.49
C GLY A 390 7.79 8.36 -12.70
N ASP A 391 8.29 7.44 -11.87
CA ASP A 391 9.57 7.53 -11.18
C ASP A 391 10.68 6.93 -12.06
N TYR A 392 11.81 7.64 -12.13
CA TYR A 392 12.99 7.19 -12.86
C TYR A 392 14.14 6.97 -11.89
N ASP A 393 14.65 5.74 -11.83
CA ASP A 393 15.89 5.44 -11.13
C ASP A 393 17.07 5.63 -12.10
N VAL A 394 18.03 6.46 -11.70
CA VAL A 394 19.18 6.83 -12.54
C VAL A 394 20.47 6.35 -11.89
N ASN A 395 21.17 5.46 -12.57
CA ASN A 395 22.48 5.00 -12.15
C ASN A 395 23.56 5.51 -13.12
N VAL A 396 24.54 6.26 -12.60
CA VAL A 396 25.63 6.83 -13.38
C VAL A 396 26.94 6.14 -13.03
N GLU A 397 27.51 5.44 -14.01
CA GLU A 397 28.83 4.84 -13.96
C GLU A 397 29.82 5.71 -14.75
N VAL A 398 30.97 6.01 -14.16
CA VAL A 398 32.05 6.78 -14.80
C VAL A 398 33.18 5.82 -15.11
N ASP A 399 33.68 5.85 -16.35
CA ASP A 399 34.77 4.96 -16.76
C ASP A 399 36.07 5.34 -16.04
N ASN A 400 36.83 4.34 -15.62
CA ASN A 400 38.15 4.52 -14.98
C ASN A 400 39.18 5.24 -15.88
N LYS A 401 38.92 5.29 -17.19
CA LYS A 401 39.77 6.01 -18.17
C LYS A 401 39.54 7.52 -18.17
N SER A 402 38.48 8.00 -17.50
CA SER A 402 38.16 9.41 -17.40
C SER A 402 39.23 10.15 -16.60
N HIS A 403 39.68 11.29 -17.11
CA HIS A 403 40.74 12.07 -16.47
C HIS A 403 40.25 12.70 -15.14
N SER A 404 41.08 12.70 -14.10
CA SER A 404 40.67 13.15 -12.75
C SER A 404 40.20 14.62 -12.69
N SER A 405 40.73 15.48 -13.55
CA SER A 405 40.36 16.89 -13.65
C SER A 405 38.95 17.13 -14.21
N THR A 406 38.34 16.15 -14.88
CA THR A 406 36.97 16.29 -15.42
C THR A 406 35.89 15.96 -14.39
N ARG A 407 36.30 15.54 -13.18
CA ARG A 407 35.41 15.11 -12.09
C ARG A 407 34.39 16.18 -11.67
N GLN A 408 34.76 17.46 -11.74
CA GLN A 408 33.84 18.55 -11.41
C GLN A 408 32.69 18.61 -12.41
N ILE A 409 32.99 18.59 -13.71
CA ILE A 409 32.00 18.57 -14.80
C ILE A 409 31.11 17.34 -14.67
N VAL A 410 31.71 16.16 -14.43
CA VAL A 410 30.96 14.91 -14.27
C VAL A 410 30.02 14.96 -13.06
N ASN A 411 30.49 15.44 -11.91
CA ASN A 411 29.65 15.50 -10.71
C ASN A 411 28.50 16.50 -10.85
N GLU A 412 28.73 17.64 -11.51
CA GLU A 412 27.73 18.71 -11.63
C GLU A 412 26.73 18.46 -12.77
N PHE A 413 27.22 18.05 -13.95
CA PHE A 413 26.42 18.00 -15.18
C PHE A 413 26.05 16.58 -15.64
N VAL A 414 26.74 15.54 -15.14
CA VAL A 414 26.41 14.13 -15.46
C VAL A 414 25.72 13.44 -14.29
N LYS A 415 26.18 13.65 -13.04
CA LYS A 415 25.57 13.08 -11.83
C LYS A 415 24.48 13.96 -11.22
N GLY A 416 24.38 15.22 -11.62
CA GLY A 416 23.34 16.14 -11.17
C GLY A 416 21.95 15.64 -11.59
N SER A 417 21.05 15.49 -10.62
CA SER A 417 19.72 14.89 -10.84
C SER A 417 18.76 15.73 -11.70
N SER A 418 18.89 17.07 -11.69
CA SER A 418 17.91 17.96 -12.33
C SER A 418 18.48 18.87 -13.42
N LYS A 419 19.80 18.83 -13.67
CA LYS A 419 20.50 19.69 -14.63
C LYS A 419 21.49 18.88 -15.48
N GLY A 420 21.85 19.38 -16.66
CA GLY A 420 22.78 18.73 -17.57
C GLY A 420 22.20 17.48 -18.24
N VAL A 421 22.98 16.40 -18.30
CA VAL A 421 22.67 15.20 -19.08
C VAL A 421 21.45 14.47 -18.54
N GLN A 422 21.32 14.28 -17.23
CA GLN A 422 20.15 13.59 -16.67
C GLN A 422 18.87 14.36 -16.92
N GLY A 423 18.89 15.68 -16.71
CA GLY A 423 17.72 16.54 -16.96
C GLY A 423 17.28 16.50 -18.43
N PHE A 424 18.23 16.57 -19.36
CA PHE A 424 17.96 16.48 -20.80
C PHE A 424 17.35 15.12 -21.20
N VAL A 425 17.97 14.02 -20.74
CA VAL A 425 17.50 12.67 -21.06
C VAL A 425 16.11 12.43 -20.44
N LEU A 426 15.90 12.80 -19.19
CA LEU A 426 14.60 12.67 -18.53
C LEU A 426 13.50 13.47 -19.24
N ALA A 427 13.81 14.69 -19.71
CA ALA A 427 12.85 15.49 -20.46
C ALA A 427 12.41 14.80 -21.76
N LYS A 428 13.35 14.18 -22.49
CA LYS A 428 13.08 13.41 -23.71
C LYS A 428 12.29 12.13 -23.42
N LEU A 429 12.67 11.37 -22.40
CA LEU A 429 11.95 10.16 -22.00
C LEU A 429 10.51 10.45 -21.56
N LYS A 430 10.29 11.54 -20.80
CA LYS A 430 8.95 12.01 -20.44
C LYS A 430 8.10 12.41 -21.65
N GLU A 431 8.71 12.94 -22.72
CA GLU A 431 8.00 13.23 -23.96
C GLU A 431 7.54 11.95 -24.66
N VAL A 432 8.39 10.91 -24.67
CA VAL A 432 8.03 9.58 -25.22
C VAL A 432 6.92 8.95 -24.39
N GLU A 433 7.01 9.01 -23.06
CA GLU A 433 5.99 8.50 -22.15
C GLU A 433 4.65 9.23 -22.34
N LYS A 434 4.67 10.56 -22.53
CA LYS A 434 3.46 11.34 -22.83
C LYS A 434 2.84 10.90 -24.16
N LYS A 435 3.65 10.58 -25.18
CA LYS A 435 3.16 10.03 -26.45
C LYS A 435 2.57 8.63 -26.25
N PHE A 436 3.17 7.81 -25.39
CA PHE A 436 2.65 6.48 -25.04
C PHE A 436 1.27 6.57 -24.38
N HIS A 437 1.10 7.46 -23.40
CA HIS A 437 -0.19 7.73 -22.74
C HIS A 437 -1.23 8.36 -23.68
N ALA A 438 -0.81 8.96 -24.79
CA ALA A 438 -1.71 9.52 -25.80
C ALA A 438 -2.16 8.48 -26.85
N VAL A 439 -1.59 7.27 -26.84
CA VAL A 439 -2.02 6.18 -27.73
C VAL A 439 -3.46 5.82 -27.39
N LYS A 440 -4.35 6.02 -28.36
CA LYS A 440 -5.76 5.64 -28.29
C LYS A 440 -5.89 4.16 -28.71
N ILE A 441 -6.67 3.41 -27.94
CA ILE A 441 -6.88 1.96 -28.13
C ILE A 441 -8.20 1.67 -28.82
#